data_AF-A0A9W6HVF4-F1
#
_entry.id   AF-A0A9W6HVF4-F1
#
_cell.length_a   1.000
_cell.length_b   1.000
_cell.length_c   1.000
_cell.angle_alpha   90.00
_cell.angle_beta   90.00
_cell.angle_gamma   90.00
#
_symmetry.space_group_name_H-M   'P 1'
#
loop_
_entity.id
_entity.type
_entity.pdbx_description
1 polymer ?
#
loop_
_entity_poly.entity_id
_entity_poly.type
_entity_poly.pdbx_seq_one_letter_code
_entity_poly.pdbx_strand_id
1 'polypeptide(L)' 'MLTLLEVAPWSGQPYNPANPKANMLTHTFGERGLATYMVLDEQREVYLIRVEWP' A
#
# COMPACT_ATOMS: atom_id res chain seq x y z
N MET A 1 0.28 10.52 4.82
CA MET A 1 0.17 9.26 4.04
C MET A 1 1.13 9.23 2.85
N LEU A 2 1.17 10.25 1.99
CA LEU A 2 2.11 10.27 0.84
C LEU A 2 3.57 10.04 1.27
N THR A 3 4.03 10.76 2.30
CA THR A 3 5.40 10.66 2.83
C THR A 3 5.77 9.26 3.36
N LEU A 4 4.80 8.47 3.82
CA LEU A 4 5.09 7.12 4.32
C LEU A 4 5.37 6.15 3.18
N LEU A 5 4.59 6.24 2.09
CA LEU A 5 4.78 5.37 0.92
C LEU A 5 6.07 5.70 0.17
N GLU A 6 6.49 6.97 0.19
CA GLU A 6 7.78 7.41 -0.37
C GLU A 6 9.00 6.87 0.40
N VAL A 7 8.88 6.76 1.74
CA VAL A 7 10.00 6.37 2.62
C VAL A 7 10.01 4.87 2.93
N ALA A 8 8.84 4.27 3.12
CA ALA A 8 8.66 2.89 3.55
C ALA A 8 7.46 2.23 2.84
N PRO A 9 7.55 1.98 1.53
CA PRO A 9 6.44 1.45 0.73
C PRO A 9 5.95 0.08 1.22
N TRP A 10 6.85 -0.75 1.76
CA TRP A 10 6.54 -2.09 2.28
C TRP A 10 5.93 -2.11 3.70
N SER A 11 5.60 -0.96 4.29
CA SER A 11 5.04 -0.87 5.64
C SER A 11 3.55 -1.26 5.76
N GLY A 12 2.88 -1.52 4.64
CA GLY A 12 1.48 -1.96 4.60
C GLY A 12 1.27 -3.44 4.93
N GLN A 13 0.00 -3.83 4.97
CA GLN A 13 -0.42 -5.23 5.12
C GLN A 13 -0.60 -5.90 3.76
N PRO A 14 -0.27 -7.19 3.59
CA PRO A 14 -0.56 -7.92 2.37
C PRO A 14 -2.04 -7.82 1.99
N TYR A 15 -2.34 -7.45 0.75
CA TYR A 15 -3.73 -7.43 0.27
C TYR A 15 -4.35 -8.83 0.32
N ASN A 16 -3.58 -9.86 -0.04
CA ASN A 16 -3.97 -11.25 0.10
C ASN A 16 -3.13 -11.94 1.18
N PRO A 17 -3.70 -12.25 2.36
CA PRO A 17 -2.96 -12.93 3.44
C PRO A 17 -2.39 -14.30 3.04
N ALA A 18 -2.97 -14.99 2.05
CA ALA A 18 -2.46 -16.25 1.55
C ALA A 18 -1.19 -16.09 0.68
N ASN A 19 -0.84 -14.87 0.29
CA ASN A 19 0.39 -14.54 -0.42
C ASN A 19 1.07 -13.30 0.20
N PRO A 20 1.73 -13.46 1.37
CA PRO A 20 2.28 -12.34 2.14
C PRO A 20 3.48 -11.65 1.49
N LYS A 21 4.06 -12.26 0.45
CA LYS A 21 5.17 -11.69 -0.32
C LYS A 21 4.71 -10.99 -1.60
N ALA A 22 3.41 -10.96 -1.87
CA ALA A 22 2.88 -10.21 -2.99
C ALA A 22 3.20 -8.72 -2.82
N ASN A 23 3.39 -8.05 -3.94
CA ASN A 23 3.73 -6.64 -3.96
C ASN A 23 2.52 -5.70 -3.87
N MET A 24 1.32 -6.25 -3.68
CA MET A 24 0.09 -5.49 -3.47
C MET A 24 -0.26 -5.46 -1.99
N LEU A 25 -0.39 -4.24 -1.46
CA LEU A 25 -0.50 -3.95 -0.05
C LEU A 25 -1.71 -3.06 0.23
N THR A 26 -2.14 -3.06 1.48
CA THR A 26 -3.13 -2.13 2.02
C THR A 26 -2.54 -1.33 3.18
N HIS A 27 -2.94 -0.07 3.29
CA HIS A 27 -2.53 0.81 4.38
C HIS A 27 -3.72 1.60 4.91
N THR A 28 -3.97 1.53 6.22
CA THR A 28 -5.00 2.33 6.87
C THR A 28 -4.50 3.75 7.10
N PHE A 29 -5.33 4.75 6.88
CA PHE A 29 -4.95 6.15 7.06
C PHE A 29 -6.11 7.01 7.56
N GLY A 30 -5.77 8.09 8.26
CA GLY A 30 -6.78 8.86 8.98
C GLY A 30 -7.54 7.96 9.95
N GLU A 31 -8.81 8.27 10.21
CA GLU A 31 -9.62 7.46 11.11
C GLU A 31 -10.23 6.22 10.43
N ARG A 32 -10.54 6.29 9.12
CA ARG A 32 -11.32 5.26 8.41
C ARG A 32 -10.93 5.06 6.94
N GLY A 33 -9.83 5.66 6.49
CA GLY A 33 -9.37 5.54 5.12
C GLY A 33 -8.60 4.24 4.91
N LEU A 34 -8.75 3.63 3.73
CA LEU A 34 -7.95 2.48 3.30
C LEU A 34 -7.37 2.73 1.91
N ALA A 35 -6.04 2.63 1.80
CA ALA A 35 -5.33 2.71 0.54
C ALA A 35 -4.91 1.31 0.11
N THR A 36 -5.23 0.92 -1.11
CA THR A 36 -4.67 -0.26 -1.78
C THR A 36 -3.67 0.22 -2.82
N TYR A 37 -2.47 -0.34 -2.80
CA TYR A 37 -1.36 0.09 -3.64
C TYR A 37 -0.45 -1.07 -4.00
N MET A 38 0.40 -0.86 -5.00
CA MET A 38 1.39 -1.82 -5.44
C MET A 38 2.78 -1.21 -5.41
N VAL A 39 3.76 -2.00 -4.95
CA VAL A 39 5.18 -1.63 -4.91
C VAL A 39 5.90 -2.32 -6.07
N LEU A 40 6.64 -1.56 -6.85
CA LEU A 40 7.47 -2.07 -7.94
C LEU A 40 8.93 -1.73 -7.64
N ASP A 41 9.63 -2.65 -6.98
CA ASP A 41 11.00 -2.41 -6.47
C ASP A 41 12.00 -2.11 -7.59
N GLU A 42 11.90 -2.79 -8.73
CA GLU A 42 12.82 -2.60 -9.87
C GLU A 42 12.75 -1.17 -10.42
N GLN A 43 11.54 -0.59 -10.46
CA GLN A 43 11.29 0.76 -10.95
C GLN A 43 11.37 1.80 -9.82
N ARG A 44 11.41 1.36 -8.56
CA ARG A 44 11.22 2.21 -7.35
C ARG A 44 9.94 3.02 -7.41
N GLU A 45 8.88 2.39 -7.91
CA GLU A 45 7.58 3.04 -8.11
C GLU A 45 6.55 2.47 -7.13
N VAL A 46 5.61 3.34 -6.75
CA VAL A 46 4.44 2.97 -5.96
C VAL A 46 3.21 3.44 -6.69
N TYR A 47 2.32 2.50 -7.03
CA TYR A 47 1.07 2.79 -7.72
C TYR A 47 -0.09 2.70 -6.74
N LEU A 48 -0.82 3.79 -6.57
CA LEU A 48 -2.06 3.81 -5.80
C LEU A 48 -3.19 3.26 -6.68
N ILE A 49 -3.73 2.11 -6.30
CA ILE A 49 -4.75 1.39 -7.09
C ILE A 49 -6.14 1.87 -6.68
N ARG A 50 -6.38 1.98 -5.37
CA ARG A 50 -7.68 2.32 -4.83
C ARG A 50 -7.53 3.08 -3.53
N VAL A 51 -8.38 4.07 -3.34
CA VAL A 51 -8.58 4.74 -2.06
C VAL A 51 -10.05 4.58 -1.70
N GLU A 52 -10.30 4.11 -0.48
CA GLU A 52 -11.64 3.97 0.08
C GLU A 52 -11.78 4.93 1.26
N TRP A 53 -12.87 5.68 1.25
CA TRP A 53 -13.31 6.52 2.36
C TRP A 53 -14.84 6.44 2.48
N PRO A 54 -15.42 6.68 3.68
CA PRO A 54 -16.87 6.75 3.88
C PRO A 54 -17.56 7.90 3.13
#